data_AF-M0F636-F1
#
_entry.id   AF-M0F636-F1
#
_cell.length_a   1.000
_cell.length_b   1.000
_cell.length_c   1.000
_cell.angle_alpha   90.00
_cell.angle_beta   90.00
_cell.angle_gamma   90.00
#
_symmetry.space_group_name_H-M   'P 1'
#
loop_
_entity.id
_entity.type
_entity.pdbx_description
1 polymer ?
#
loop_
_entity_poly.entity_id
_entity_poly.type
_entity_poly.pdbx_seq_one_letter_code
_entity_poly.pdbx_strand_id
1 'polypeptide(L)'
;MATDSESNGGGLYERRIGTPTTNDEVNGYWLFGFGVLLGLAGVAVFLLTESATTTRGIGYALAALAPVFVMLGAVIRFPLRRAGTYLGYLGTAVSVVGVVWFVNIFPDRWFTASGDATVIGLYGVGLLLIGLAGTVVPLLSDPVREDYDRMRGEAAAATATAEETGAELETTRAELSETESELESARAEAAALRGSKARFELFEDASGKPRWRLRHRNGNVLADSGEGYASRSNAVEAVTRVKANSPGAETVEK
;
A
#
# COMPACT_ATOMS: atom_id res chain seq x y z
N MET A 1 0.36 -2.86 -21.53
CA MET A 1 1.60 -2.09 -21.73
C MET A 1 1.55 -0.92 -20.76
N ALA A 2 1.90 -1.20 -19.50
CA ALA A 2 1.91 -0.22 -18.42
C ALA A 2 3.25 0.51 -18.47
N THR A 3 3.21 1.83 -18.43
CA THR A 3 4.39 2.68 -18.35
C THR A 3 4.93 2.63 -16.94
N ASP A 4 5.90 1.75 -16.69
CA ASP A 4 6.78 1.85 -15.53
C ASP A 4 7.71 3.05 -15.71
N SER A 5 7.17 4.24 -15.42
CA SER A 5 8.01 5.37 -15.05
C SER A 5 8.41 5.18 -13.59
N GLU A 6 9.35 4.26 -13.34
CA GLU A 6 10.13 4.27 -12.10
C GLU A 6 10.83 5.63 -12.06
N SER A 7 10.26 6.55 -11.28
CA SER A 7 10.96 7.77 -10.91
C SER A 7 12.19 7.35 -10.13
N ASN A 8 13.33 7.39 -10.81
CA ASN A 8 14.70 7.16 -10.33
C ASN A 8 15.12 8.25 -9.29
N GLY A 9 14.25 8.49 -8.31
CA GLY A 9 14.28 9.56 -7.32
C GLY A 9 14.90 9.15 -6.00
N GLY A 10 15.42 7.93 -5.89
CA GLY A 10 16.37 7.58 -4.83
C GLY A 10 17.70 8.27 -5.11
N GLY A 11 17.75 9.58 -4.84
CA GLY A 11 18.83 10.48 -5.21
C GLY A 11 20.20 10.06 -4.63
N LEU A 12 21.24 10.81 -4.99
CA LEU A 12 22.60 10.58 -4.48
C LEU A 12 22.67 10.47 -2.94
N TYR A 13 21.74 11.13 -2.23
CA TYR A 13 21.56 11.04 -0.78
C TYR A 13 21.24 9.61 -0.32
N GLU A 14 20.21 8.99 -0.88
CA GLU A 14 19.78 7.65 -0.47
C GLU A 14 20.85 6.59 -0.75
N ARG A 15 21.54 6.72 -1.89
CA ARG A 15 22.66 5.81 -2.26
C ARG A 15 23.91 5.95 -1.39
N ARG A 16 24.13 7.08 -0.71
CA ARG A 16 25.42 7.38 -0.04
C ARG A 16 25.31 7.68 1.45
N ILE A 17 24.14 8.07 1.94
CA ILE A 17 23.93 8.58 3.30
C ILE A 17 22.90 7.72 4.04
N GLY A 18 21.75 7.44 3.43
CA GLY A 18 20.72 6.55 4.01
C GLY A 18 19.31 6.87 3.53
N THR A 19 18.36 6.03 3.93
CA THR A 19 16.93 6.21 3.63
C THR A 19 16.37 7.38 4.45
N PRO A 20 15.93 8.48 3.81
CA PRO A 20 15.43 9.65 4.52
C PRO A 20 14.08 9.36 5.19
N THR A 21 13.84 9.92 6.38
CA THR A 21 12.53 9.80 7.05
C THR A 21 11.53 10.83 6.54
N THR A 22 12.00 11.91 5.92
CA THR A 22 11.16 12.99 5.37
C THR A 22 11.85 13.64 4.16
N ASN A 23 11.09 14.11 3.17
CA ASN A 23 11.63 14.81 2.00
C ASN A 23 12.43 16.07 2.36
N ASP A 24 12.03 16.76 3.43
CA ASP A 24 12.71 17.96 3.94
C ASP A 24 14.13 17.67 4.43
N GLU A 25 14.40 16.45 4.92
CA GLU A 25 15.74 16.05 5.38
C GLU A 25 16.78 16.14 4.25
N VAL A 26 16.42 15.65 3.06
CA VAL A 26 17.29 15.65 1.88
C VAL A 26 17.54 17.07 1.39
N ASN A 27 16.49 17.88 1.31
CA ASN A 27 16.58 19.28 0.90
C ASN A 27 17.42 20.10 1.89
N GLY A 28 17.21 19.91 3.20
CA GLY A 28 17.96 20.55 4.27
C GLY A 28 19.45 20.19 4.21
N TYR A 29 19.79 18.93 3.94
CA TYR A 29 21.18 18.49 3.77
C TYR A 29 21.89 19.19 2.61
N TRP A 30 21.27 19.23 1.43
CA TRP A 30 21.86 19.90 0.27
C TRP A 30 21.97 21.41 0.48
N LEU A 31 20.98 22.03 1.14
CA LEU A 31 21.00 23.45 1.45
C LEU A 31 22.09 23.81 2.47
N PHE A 32 22.30 22.96 3.47
CA PHE A 32 23.41 23.10 4.43
C PHE A 32 24.77 23.02 3.70
N GLY A 33 24.96 21.99 2.88
CA GLY A 33 26.19 21.84 2.08
C GLY A 33 26.42 23.03 1.15
N PHE A 34 25.36 23.52 0.49
CA PHE A 34 25.41 24.72 -0.33
C PHE A 34 25.84 25.95 0.47
N GLY A 35 25.28 26.18 1.66
CA GLY A 35 25.65 27.29 2.53
C GLY A 35 27.12 27.27 2.94
N VAL A 36 27.66 26.08 3.27
CA VAL A 36 29.09 25.91 3.60
C VAL A 36 29.97 26.24 2.38
N LEU A 37 29.63 25.71 1.20
CA LEU A 37 30.37 25.99 -0.03
C LEU A 37 30.31 27.47 -0.42
N LEU A 38 29.15 28.11 -0.24
CA LEU A 38 28.95 29.54 -0.49
C LEU A 38 29.86 30.38 0.42
N GLY A 39 29.98 30.00 1.69
CA GLY A 39 30.86 30.68 2.65
C GLY A 39 32.34 30.52 2.27
N LEU A 40 32.76 29.31 1.91
CA LEU A 40 34.13 29.06 1.43
C LEU A 40 34.44 29.85 0.16
N ALA A 41 33.50 29.94 -0.78
CA ALA A 41 33.63 30.75 -1.98
C ALA A 41 33.76 32.25 -1.63
N GLY A 42 32.93 32.76 -0.71
CA GLY A 42 33.03 34.14 -0.22
C GLY A 42 34.39 34.46 0.42
N VAL A 43 34.91 33.56 1.25
CA VAL A 43 36.25 33.67 1.85
C VAL A 43 37.34 33.65 0.79
N ALA A 44 37.26 32.74 -0.19
CA ALA A 44 38.22 32.67 -1.29
C ALA A 44 38.24 33.97 -2.10
N VAL A 45 37.07 34.49 -2.48
CA VAL A 45 36.96 35.79 -3.17
C VAL A 45 37.58 36.91 -2.33
N PHE A 46 37.30 36.94 -1.02
CA PHE A 46 37.87 37.95 -0.12
C PHE A 46 39.41 37.89 -0.06
N LEU A 47 40.00 36.69 0.01
CA LEU A 47 41.45 36.50 0.10
C LEU A 47 42.17 36.78 -1.21
N LEU A 48 41.53 36.49 -2.35
CA LEU A 48 42.13 36.64 -3.69
C LEU A 48 41.94 38.04 -4.30
N THR A 49 41.23 38.93 -3.62
CA THR A 49 40.89 40.25 -4.17
C THR A 49 41.54 41.38 -3.36
N GLU A 50 42.08 42.37 -4.06
CA GLU A 50 42.59 43.61 -3.47
C GLU A 50 41.54 44.33 -2.61
N SER A 51 42.02 45.02 -1.58
CA SER A 51 41.18 45.84 -0.69
C SER A 51 40.49 46.96 -1.46
N ALA A 52 39.27 47.32 -1.06
CA ALA A 52 38.48 48.41 -1.63
C ALA A 52 38.09 48.23 -3.12
N THR A 53 37.81 47.00 -3.54
CA THR A 53 37.28 46.68 -4.88
C THR A 53 35.86 46.11 -4.81
N THR A 54 35.07 46.28 -5.86
CA THR A 54 33.70 45.74 -5.98
C THR A 54 33.67 44.22 -5.84
N THR A 55 34.66 43.53 -6.40
CA THR A 55 34.80 42.06 -6.32
C THR A 55 34.94 41.58 -4.87
N ARG A 56 35.64 42.34 -4.01
CA ARG A 56 35.75 42.01 -2.58
C ARG A 56 34.42 42.20 -1.84
N GLY A 57 33.60 43.16 -2.28
CA GLY A 57 32.22 43.34 -1.84
C GLY A 57 31.36 42.10 -2.06
N ILE A 58 31.50 41.45 -3.21
CA ILE A 58 30.83 40.17 -3.51
C ILE A 58 31.28 39.08 -2.53
N GLY A 59 32.57 39.02 -2.21
CA GLY A 59 33.10 38.09 -1.20
C GLY A 59 32.42 38.22 0.16
N TYR A 60 32.23 39.46 0.64
CA TYR A 60 31.51 39.71 1.89
C TYR A 60 30.03 39.33 1.82
N ALA A 61 29.35 39.61 0.70
CA ALA A 61 27.96 39.25 0.51
C ALA A 61 27.76 37.72 0.55
N LEU A 62 28.62 36.97 -0.15
CA LEU A 62 28.61 35.50 -0.13
C LEU A 62 28.90 34.96 1.27
N ALA A 63 29.88 35.53 1.98
CA ALA A 63 30.19 35.15 3.35
C ALA A 63 29.04 35.47 4.33
N ALA A 64 28.31 36.57 4.12
CA ALA A 64 27.15 36.94 4.94
C ALA A 64 25.91 36.08 4.66
N LEU A 65 25.75 35.58 3.43
CA LEU A 65 24.66 34.66 3.08
C LEU A 65 24.89 33.23 3.60
N ALA A 66 26.14 32.83 3.81
CA ALA A 66 26.47 31.48 4.23
C ALA A 66 25.79 31.05 5.57
N PRO A 67 25.85 31.84 6.67
CA PRO A 67 25.14 31.52 7.91
C PRO A 67 23.63 31.34 7.71
N VAL A 68 23.01 32.12 6.81
CA VAL A 68 21.58 32.06 6.53
C VAL A 68 21.20 30.70 5.95
N PHE A 69 21.92 30.25 4.92
CA PHE A 69 21.67 28.96 4.26
C PHE A 69 22.07 27.77 5.15
N VAL A 70 23.15 27.89 5.90
CA VAL A 70 23.57 26.86 6.87
C VAL A 70 22.51 26.68 7.95
N MET A 71 22.04 27.77 8.56
CA MET A 71 21.00 27.70 9.58
C MET A 71 19.68 27.20 8.99
N LEU A 72 19.24 27.71 7.85
CA LEU A 72 18.00 27.25 7.20
C LEU A 72 18.08 25.75 6.85
N GLY A 73 19.20 25.29 6.30
CA GLY A 73 19.42 23.87 5.99
C GLY A 73 19.41 22.99 7.24
N ALA A 74 20.03 23.44 8.34
CA ALA A 74 19.99 22.74 9.62
C ALA A 74 18.59 22.69 10.23
N VAL A 75 17.83 23.78 10.10
CA VAL A 75 16.44 23.90 10.58
C VAL A 75 15.52 22.97 9.81
N ILE A 76 15.54 23.02 8.47
CA ILE A 76 14.70 22.17 7.60
C ILE A 76 15.03 20.67 7.76
N ARG A 77 16.25 20.32 8.19
CA ARG A 77 16.63 18.94 8.45
C ARG A 77 15.85 18.31 9.62
N PHE A 78 15.37 19.13 10.55
CA PHE A 78 14.46 18.64 11.58
C PHE A 78 13.05 18.48 10.99
N PRO A 79 12.26 17.49 11.47
CA PRO A 79 10.86 17.32 11.07
C PRO A 79 10.00 18.46 11.66
N LEU A 80 10.17 19.67 11.15
CA LEU A 80 9.48 20.87 11.60
C LEU A 80 8.10 20.95 10.96
N ARG A 81 7.15 21.49 11.74
CA ARG A 81 5.84 21.85 11.21
C ARG A 81 5.98 22.92 10.14
N ARG A 82 4.99 23.00 9.24
CA ARG A 82 4.89 24.04 8.21
C ARG A 82 5.12 25.44 8.78
N ALA A 83 4.62 25.75 9.98
CA ALA A 83 4.83 27.03 10.65
C ALA A 83 6.32 27.33 10.93
N GLY A 84 7.09 26.34 11.38
CA GLY A 84 8.53 26.47 11.58
C GLY A 84 9.26 26.68 10.25
N THR A 85 8.87 25.94 9.22
CA THR A 85 9.43 26.12 7.86
C THR A 85 9.14 27.51 7.29
N TYR A 86 7.91 28.02 7.43
CA TYR A 86 7.55 29.37 7.01
C TYR A 86 8.32 30.45 7.77
N LEU A 87 8.49 30.28 9.08
CA LEU A 87 9.27 31.21 9.91
C LEU A 87 10.75 31.22 9.50
N GLY A 88 11.32 30.05 9.19
CA GLY A 88 12.67 29.92 8.65
C GLY A 88 12.84 30.60 7.29
N TYR A 89 11.88 30.43 6.38
CA TYR A 89 11.88 31.12 5.09
C TYR A 89 11.71 32.64 5.23
N LEU A 90 10.86 33.09 6.16
CA LEU A 90 10.69 34.51 6.46
C LEU A 90 12.01 35.12 6.98
N GLY A 91 12.66 34.47 7.96
CA GLY A 91 13.95 34.92 8.47
C GLY A 91 15.05 34.95 7.40
N THR A 92 15.01 33.98 6.48
CA THR A 92 15.91 33.95 5.32
C THR A 92 15.67 35.12 4.37
N ALA A 93 14.42 35.40 4.01
CA ALA A 93 14.07 36.54 3.17
C ALA A 93 14.53 37.87 3.80
N VAL A 94 14.26 38.05 5.10
CA VAL A 94 14.71 39.24 5.86
C VAL A 94 16.23 39.38 5.84
N SER A 95 16.96 38.27 6.06
CA SER A 95 18.43 38.27 6.04
C SER A 95 18.99 38.62 4.66
N VAL A 96 18.42 38.05 3.58
CA VAL A 96 18.84 38.32 2.20
C VAL A 96 18.59 39.79 1.85
N VAL A 97 17.44 40.35 2.23
CA VAL A 97 17.16 41.79 2.06
C VAL A 97 18.20 42.65 2.79
N GLY A 98 18.55 42.27 4.02
CA GLY A 98 19.63 42.93 4.78
C GLY A 98 20.97 42.91 4.04
N VAL A 99 21.37 41.77 3.47
CA VAL A 99 22.62 41.64 2.70
C VAL A 99 22.58 42.48 1.42
N VAL A 100 21.48 42.43 0.66
CA VAL A 100 21.34 43.21 -0.58
C VAL A 100 21.38 44.70 -0.28
N TRP A 101 20.66 45.15 0.75
CA TRP A 101 20.66 46.54 1.17
C TRP A 101 22.06 47.00 1.63
N PHE A 102 22.76 46.15 2.39
CA PHE A 102 24.13 46.39 2.82
C PHE A 102 25.09 46.59 1.64
N VAL A 103 25.05 45.71 0.65
CA VAL A 103 25.91 45.82 -0.55
C VAL A 103 25.58 47.06 -1.37
N ASN A 104 24.30 47.46 -1.43
CA ASN A 104 23.87 48.62 -2.20
C ASN A 104 24.31 49.96 -1.58
N ILE A 105 24.32 50.06 -0.24
CA ILE A 105 24.65 51.31 0.46
C ILE A 105 26.16 51.51 0.68
N PHE A 106 26.98 50.45 0.57
CA PHE A 106 28.44 50.48 0.69
C PHE A 106 29.18 50.05 -0.60
N PRO A 107 29.01 50.74 -1.74
CA PRO A 107 29.62 50.33 -3.01
C PRO A 107 31.15 50.53 -3.06
N ASP A 108 31.68 51.61 -2.49
CA ASP A 108 33.06 52.03 -2.79
C ASP A 108 33.99 52.19 -1.57
N ARG A 109 33.48 52.31 -0.32
CA ARG A 109 34.33 52.48 0.89
C ARG A 109 33.73 51.80 2.13
N TRP A 110 34.35 50.71 2.56
CA TRP A 110 33.98 49.93 3.74
C TRP A 110 34.68 50.45 4.99
N PHE A 111 34.29 51.63 5.47
CA PHE A 111 34.79 52.13 6.76
C PHE A 111 34.03 51.45 7.91
N THR A 112 34.76 50.82 8.83
CA THR A 112 34.19 50.17 10.03
C THR A 112 33.52 51.16 10.99
N ALA A 113 33.81 52.46 10.87
CA ALA A 113 33.19 53.52 11.66
C ALA A 113 31.80 53.96 11.17
N SER A 114 31.37 53.54 9.97
CA SER A 114 30.13 53.97 9.32
C SER A 114 29.15 52.81 9.09
N GLY A 115 29.17 51.78 9.93
CA GLY A 115 28.18 50.70 9.83
C GLY A 115 26.79 51.21 10.19
N ASP A 116 25.84 51.14 9.26
CA ASP A 116 24.44 51.45 9.55
C ASP A 116 23.86 50.36 10.46
N ALA A 117 23.65 50.70 11.72
CA ALA A 117 23.10 49.79 12.74
C ALA A 117 21.74 49.21 12.34
N THR A 118 20.99 49.91 11.48
CA THR A 118 19.68 49.47 10.98
C THR A 118 19.82 48.26 10.08
N VAL A 119 20.80 48.26 9.16
CA VAL A 119 21.01 47.18 8.20
C VAL A 119 21.55 45.93 8.89
N ILE A 120 22.50 46.12 9.81
CA ILE A 120 23.04 45.02 10.64
C ILE A 120 21.94 44.45 11.55
N GLY A 121 21.12 45.33 12.13
CA GLY A 121 19.96 44.94 12.93
C GLY A 121 18.96 44.09 12.13
N LEU A 122 18.64 44.50 10.89
CA LEU A 122 17.73 43.75 10.02
C LEU A 122 18.27 42.34 9.70
N TYR A 123 19.55 42.24 9.37
CA TYR A 123 20.21 40.94 9.16
C TYR A 123 20.17 40.08 10.43
N GLY A 124 20.47 40.67 11.59
CA GLY A 124 20.42 39.99 12.88
C GLY A 124 19.01 39.49 13.24
N VAL A 125 17.96 40.27 12.95
CA VAL A 125 16.56 39.85 13.13
C VAL A 125 16.25 38.64 12.23
N GLY A 126 16.72 38.66 10.98
CA GLY A 126 16.55 37.52 10.08
C GLY A 126 17.19 36.23 10.63
N LEU A 127 18.43 36.29 11.11
CA LEU A 127 19.10 35.15 11.75
C LEU A 127 18.39 34.68 13.02
N LEU A 128 17.89 35.61 13.85
CA LEU A 128 17.13 35.29 15.05
C LEU A 128 15.84 34.54 14.71
N LEU A 129 15.11 34.96 13.68
CA LEU A 129 13.90 34.28 13.22
C LEU A 129 14.19 32.83 12.78
N ILE A 130 15.28 32.61 12.04
CA ILE A 130 15.70 31.25 11.63
C ILE A 130 16.06 30.42 12.87
N GLY A 131 16.80 30.99 13.82
CA GLY A 131 17.15 30.31 15.07
C GLY A 131 15.93 29.92 15.91
N LEU A 132 14.96 30.82 16.05
CA LEU A 132 13.70 30.57 16.76
C LEU A 132 12.85 29.50 16.07
N ALA A 133 12.85 29.47 14.73
CA ALA A 133 12.18 28.43 13.96
C ALA A 133 12.73 27.03 14.26
N GLY A 134 14.05 26.89 14.42
CA GLY A 134 14.67 25.60 14.75
C GLY A 134 14.60 25.21 16.23
N THR A 135 14.56 26.19 17.14
CA THR A 135 14.70 25.92 18.58
C THR A 135 13.39 26.00 19.34
N VAL A 136 12.56 27.01 19.08
CA VAL A 136 11.35 27.29 19.87
C VAL A 136 10.12 26.62 19.28
N VAL A 137 9.96 26.66 17.95
CA VAL A 137 8.80 26.04 17.28
C VAL A 137 8.67 24.55 17.62
N PRO A 138 9.72 23.71 17.54
CA PRO A 138 9.58 22.31 17.93
C PRO A 138 9.28 22.10 19.43
N LEU A 139 9.71 22.98 20.33
CA LEU A 139 9.38 22.90 21.76
C LEU A 139 7.92 23.22 22.07
N LEU A 140 7.32 24.13 21.30
CA LEU A 140 5.90 24.48 21.43
C LEU A 140 4.98 23.51 20.68
N SER A 141 5.55 22.78 19.72
CA SER A 141 4.84 21.88 18.82
C SER A 141 4.93 20.46 19.34
N ASP A 142 4.09 20.10 20.31
CA ASP A 142 4.11 18.80 20.96
C ASP A 142 3.93 17.65 19.93
N PRO A 143 4.98 16.86 19.61
CA PRO A 143 4.92 15.83 18.56
C PRO A 143 4.10 14.61 18.99
N VAL A 144 3.99 14.40 20.30
CA VAL A 144 3.40 13.21 20.90
C VAL A 144 1.88 13.16 20.69
N ARG A 145 1.19 14.30 20.72
CA ARG A 145 -0.27 14.37 20.59
C ARG A 145 -0.77 14.00 19.20
N GLU A 146 -0.05 14.39 18.15
CA GLU A 146 -0.43 14.07 16.77
C GLU A 146 -0.15 12.61 16.43
N ASP A 147 0.93 12.02 16.94
CA ASP A 147 1.16 10.59 16.78
C ASP A 147 0.07 9.78 17.49
N TYR A 148 -0.40 10.22 18.67
CA TYR A 148 -1.56 9.61 19.32
C TYR A 148 -2.85 9.75 18.50
N ASP A 149 -3.13 10.93 17.94
CA ASP A 149 -4.32 11.14 17.12
C ASP A 149 -4.28 10.35 15.81
N ARG A 150 -3.09 10.23 15.20
CA ARG A 150 -2.85 9.40 14.02
C ARG A 150 -3.04 7.92 14.33
N MET A 151 -2.40 7.41 15.39
CA MET A 151 -2.58 6.02 15.83
C MET A 151 -4.04 5.73 16.17
N ARG A 152 -4.74 6.68 16.79
CA ARG A 152 -6.17 6.58 17.08
C ARG A 152 -7.00 6.53 15.79
N GLY A 153 -6.68 7.34 14.79
CA GLY A 153 -7.32 7.32 13.47
C GLY A 153 -7.09 6.01 12.73
N GLU A 154 -5.85 5.51 12.72
CA GLU A 154 -5.47 4.23 12.13
C GLU A 154 -6.19 3.06 12.82
N ALA A 155 -6.25 3.06 14.16
CA ALA A 155 -6.98 2.05 14.93
C ALA A 155 -8.49 2.09 14.67
N ALA A 156 -9.08 3.29 14.58
CA ALA A 156 -10.49 3.45 14.25
C ALA A 156 -10.82 2.94 12.84
N ALA A 157 -9.96 3.25 11.85
CA ALA A 157 -10.12 2.77 10.49
C ALA A 157 -9.97 1.24 10.41
N ALA A 158 -8.97 0.66 11.08
CA ALA A 158 -8.78 -0.79 11.13
C ALA A 158 -9.98 -1.50 11.76
N THR A 159 -10.57 -0.91 12.80
CA THR A 159 -11.77 -1.45 13.45
C THR A 159 -12.96 -1.42 12.51
N ALA A 160 -13.18 -0.30 11.78
CA ALA A 160 -14.26 -0.19 10.80
C ALA A 160 -14.14 -1.23 9.67
N THR A 161 -12.93 -1.44 9.13
CA THR A 161 -12.69 -2.48 8.12
C THR A 161 -12.94 -3.88 8.66
N ALA A 162 -12.57 -4.14 9.93
CA ALA A 162 -12.83 -5.43 10.56
C ALA A 162 -14.34 -5.69 10.77
N GLU A 163 -15.10 -4.66 11.15
CA GLU A 163 -16.56 -4.74 11.27
C GLU A 163 -17.23 -5.00 9.91
N GLU A 164 -16.81 -4.31 8.86
CA GLU A 164 -17.29 -4.52 7.49
C GLU A 164 -17.00 -5.93 6.99
N THR A 165 -15.76 -6.39 7.16
CA THR A 165 -15.35 -7.76 6.78
C THR A 165 -16.12 -8.81 7.59
N GLY A 166 -16.37 -8.54 8.87
CA GLY A 166 -17.17 -9.42 9.74
C GLY A 166 -18.62 -9.53 9.26
N ALA A 167 -19.23 -8.42 8.85
CA ALA A 167 -20.58 -8.41 8.29
C ALA A 167 -20.65 -9.19 6.96
N GLU A 168 -19.68 -9.00 6.06
CA GLU A 168 -19.59 -9.75 4.81
C GLU A 168 -19.46 -11.26 5.06
N LEU A 169 -18.60 -11.67 6.00
CA LEU A 169 -18.42 -13.08 6.37
C LEU A 169 -19.70 -13.72 6.91
N GLU A 170 -20.48 -13.01 7.74
CA GLU A 170 -21.75 -13.51 8.23
C GLU A 170 -22.76 -13.71 7.09
N THR A 171 -22.79 -12.80 6.11
CA THR A 171 -23.64 -12.97 4.92
C THR A 171 -23.22 -14.18 4.09
N THR A 172 -21.92 -14.32 3.79
CA THR A 172 -21.40 -15.48 3.04
C THR A 172 -21.66 -16.79 3.80
N ARG A 173 -21.56 -16.79 5.13
CA ARG A 173 -21.85 -17.97 5.95
C ARG A 173 -23.33 -18.35 5.89
N ALA A 174 -24.23 -17.38 5.89
CA ALA A 174 -25.66 -17.62 5.74
C ALA A 174 -25.98 -18.22 4.35
N GLU A 175 -25.43 -17.64 3.28
CA GLU A 175 -25.57 -18.14 1.90
C GLU A 175 -25.02 -19.56 1.74
N LEU A 176 -23.87 -19.85 2.37
CA LEU A 176 -23.29 -21.20 2.37
C LEU A 176 -24.21 -22.19 3.07
N SER A 177 -24.76 -21.83 4.24
CA SER A 177 -25.70 -22.69 4.98
C SER A 177 -26.96 -22.97 4.18
N GLU A 178 -27.47 -22.00 3.43
CA GLU A 178 -28.62 -22.17 2.54
C GLU A 178 -28.27 -23.12 1.39
N THR A 179 -27.14 -22.88 0.73
CA THR A 179 -26.63 -23.73 -0.36
C THR A 179 -26.39 -25.18 0.09
N GLU A 180 -25.85 -25.38 1.29
CA GLU A 180 -25.64 -26.72 1.87
C GLU A 180 -26.98 -27.44 2.11
N SER A 181 -28.00 -26.73 2.60
CA SER A 181 -29.35 -27.26 2.80
C SER A 181 -30.03 -27.63 1.47
N GLU A 182 -29.88 -26.79 0.44
CA GLU A 182 -30.37 -27.08 -0.91
C GLU A 182 -29.68 -28.30 -1.51
N LEU A 183 -28.35 -28.39 -1.37
CA LEU A 183 -27.56 -29.52 -1.85
C LEU A 183 -27.97 -30.83 -1.17
N GLU A 184 -28.20 -30.81 0.14
CA GLU A 184 -28.65 -31.99 0.87
C GLU A 184 -30.05 -32.43 0.41
N SER A 185 -30.96 -31.47 0.19
CA SER A 185 -32.30 -31.74 -0.34
C SER A 185 -32.24 -32.36 -1.74
N ALA A 186 -31.43 -31.80 -2.64
CA ALA A 186 -31.23 -32.31 -3.99
C ALA A 186 -30.59 -33.71 -3.99
N ARG A 187 -29.64 -33.98 -3.08
CA ARG A 187 -29.04 -35.30 -2.89
C ARG A 187 -30.05 -36.31 -2.38
N ALA A 188 -30.89 -35.94 -1.41
CA ALA A 188 -31.95 -36.79 -0.90
C ALA A 188 -32.97 -37.15 -1.99
N GLU A 189 -33.37 -36.17 -2.81
CA GLU A 189 -34.26 -36.39 -3.96
C GLU A 189 -33.61 -37.33 -5.00
N ALA A 190 -32.35 -37.09 -5.37
CA ALA A 190 -31.61 -37.96 -6.27
C ALA A 190 -31.46 -39.39 -5.72
N ALA A 191 -31.23 -39.54 -4.42
CA ALA A 191 -31.18 -40.84 -3.75
C ALA A 191 -32.54 -41.55 -3.77
N ALA A 192 -33.64 -40.82 -3.53
CA ALA A 192 -34.99 -41.34 -3.60
C ALA A 192 -35.36 -41.80 -5.02
N LEU A 193 -34.94 -41.05 -6.05
CA LEU A 193 -35.08 -41.44 -7.46
C LEU A 193 -34.22 -42.66 -7.82
N ARG A 194 -33.01 -42.78 -7.26
CA ARG A 194 -32.10 -43.92 -7.47
C ARG A 194 -32.48 -45.18 -6.69
N GLY A 195 -33.31 -45.06 -5.66
CA GLY A 195 -33.82 -46.19 -4.89
C GLY A 195 -34.72 -47.09 -5.74
N SER A 196 -34.14 -48.07 -6.44
CA SER A 196 -34.90 -49.03 -7.25
C SER A 196 -35.87 -49.80 -6.36
N LYS A 197 -37.18 -49.64 -6.62
CA LYS A 197 -38.26 -50.40 -5.96
C LYS A 197 -38.35 -51.86 -6.44
N ALA A 198 -37.45 -52.28 -7.33
CA ALA A 198 -37.39 -53.63 -7.87
C ALA A 198 -35.97 -54.21 -7.80
N ARG A 199 -35.87 -55.53 -7.59
CA ARG A 199 -34.60 -56.27 -7.52
C ARG A 199 -34.59 -57.41 -8.52
N PHE A 200 -33.42 -57.65 -9.13
CA PHE A 200 -33.20 -58.85 -9.92
C PHE A 200 -32.98 -60.04 -8.98
N GLU A 201 -33.80 -61.08 -9.13
CA GLU A 201 -33.65 -62.36 -8.45
C GLU A 201 -33.13 -63.37 -9.48
N LEU A 202 -31.97 -63.98 -9.21
CA LEU A 202 -31.53 -65.15 -9.94
C LEU A 202 -32.05 -66.40 -9.22
N PHE A 203 -32.66 -67.31 -9.98
CA PHE A 203 -33.19 -68.57 -9.47
C PHE A 203 -32.99 -69.68 -10.51
N GLU A 204 -33.07 -70.93 -10.08
CA GLU A 204 -33.07 -72.08 -10.99
C GLU A 204 -34.51 -72.53 -11.22
N ASP A 205 -34.86 -72.80 -12.47
CA ASP A 205 -36.16 -73.37 -12.82
C ASP A 205 -36.23 -74.88 -12.50
N ALA A 206 -37.41 -75.48 -12.65
CA ALA A 206 -37.61 -76.91 -12.39
C ALA A 206 -36.77 -77.83 -13.31
N SER A 207 -36.16 -77.28 -14.38
CA SER A 207 -35.26 -78.00 -15.29
C SER A 207 -33.79 -77.83 -14.90
N GLY A 208 -33.49 -77.20 -13.76
CA GLY A 208 -32.13 -76.89 -13.29
C GLY A 208 -31.45 -75.78 -14.08
N LYS A 209 -32.18 -75.01 -14.90
CA LYS A 209 -31.60 -73.91 -15.69
C LYS A 209 -31.66 -72.60 -14.91
N PRO A 210 -30.56 -71.83 -14.84
CA PRO A 210 -30.56 -70.50 -14.24
C PRO A 210 -31.41 -69.51 -15.04
N ARG A 211 -32.27 -68.77 -14.35
CA ARG A 211 -33.12 -67.69 -14.85
C ARG A 211 -32.99 -66.45 -13.98
N TRP A 212 -33.45 -65.32 -14.50
CA TRP A 212 -33.60 -64.10 -13.71
C TRP A 212 -35.01 -63.57 -13.83
N ARG A 213 -35.49 -62.92 -12.77
CA ARG A 213 -36.72 -62.12 -12.80
C ARG A 213 -36.53 -60.81 -12.05
N LEU A 214 -37.13 -59.74 -12.54
CA LEU A 214 -37.21 -58.46 -11.87
C LEU A 214 -38.46 -58.45 -10.99
N ARG A 215 -38.29 -58.48 -9.68
CA ARG A 215 -39.40 -58.45 -8.72
C ARG A 215 -39.50 -57.07 -8.08
N HIS A 216 -40.67 -56.46 -8.16
CA HIS A 216 -40.98 -55.25 -7.42
C HIS A 216 -41.19 -55.55 -5.93
N ARG A 217 -40.96 -54.56 -5.06
CA ARG A 217 -41.09 -54.71 -3.60
C ARG A 217 -42.48 -55.14 -3.12
N ASN A 218 -43.53 -54.95 -3.91
CA ASN A 218 -44.88 -55.43 -3.61
C ASN A 218 -45.08 -56.93 -3.92
N GLY A 219 -44.04 -57.63 -4.36
CA GLY A 219 -44.07 -59.04 -4.70
C GLY A 219 -44.35 -59.33 -6.17
N ASN A 220 -44.79 -58.35 -6.97
CA ASN A 220 -45.12 -58.57 -8.38
C ASN A 220 -43.85 -58.75 -9.23
N VAL A 221 -43.91 -59.65 -10.20
CA VAL A 221 -42.85 -59.81 -11.21
C VAL A 221 -43.12 -58.78 -12.32
N LEU A 222 -42.14 -57.92 -12.60
CA LEU A 222 -42.21 -56.88 -13.62
C LEU A 222 -41.62 -57.34 -14.96
N ALA A 223 -40.59 -58.19 -14.90
CA ALA A 223 -39.92 -58.76 -16.07
C ALA A 223 -39.30 -60.11 -15.71
N ASP A 224 -39.14 -60.98 -16.69
CA ASP A 224 -38.48 -62.29 -16.57
C ASP A 224 -37.51 -62.47 -17.74
N SER A 225 -36.54 -63.38 -17.59
CA SER A 225 -35.59 -63.69 -18.65
C SER A 225 -36.25 -64.29 -19.90
N GLY A 226 -37.45 -64.86 -19.78
CA GLY A 226 -38.17 -65.53 -20.87
C GLY A 226 -37.56 -66.88 -21.27
N GLU A 227 -36.23 -66.99 -21.16
CA GLU A 227 -35.42 -68.18 -21.43
C GLU A 227 -34.60 -68.62 -20.20
N GLY A 228 -34.16 -69.88 -20.21
CA GLY A 228 -33.21 -70.42 -19.23
C GLY A 228 -31.78 -70.44 -19.79
N TYR A 229 -30.82 -69.91 -19.02
CA TYR A 229 -29.43 -69.79 -19.44
C TYR A 229 -28.63 -71.09 -19.22
N ALA A 230 -27.50 -71.22 -19.92
CA ALA A 230 -26.59 -72.37 -19.77
C ALA A 230 -25.75 -72.33 -18.49
N SER A 231 -25.56 -71.16 -17.89
CA SER A 231 -24.77 -70.98 -16.67
C SER A 231 -25.27 -69.79 -15.86
N ARG A 232 -24.99 -69.78 -14.56
CA ARG A 232 -25.31 -68.66 -13.67
C ARG A 232 -24.60 -67.37 -14.10
N SER A 233 -23.36 -67.48 -14.58
CA SER A 233 -22.60 -66.34 -15.10
C SER A 233 -23.29 -65.68 -16.28
N ASN A 234 -23.84 -66.47 -17.22
CA ASN A 234 -24.57 -65.94 -18.37
C ASN A 234 -25.86 -65.23 -17.94
N ALA A 235 -26.55 -65.75 -16.93
CA ALA A 235 -27.73 -65.08 -16.36
C ALA A 235 -27.38 -63.73 -15.68
N VAL A 236 -26.24 -63.65 -15.00
CA VAL A 236 -25.74 -62.39 -14.42
C VAL A 236 -25.38 -61.38 -15.53
N GLU A 237 -24.69 -61.83 -16.57
CA GLU A 237 -24.30 -60.98 -17.69
C GLU A 237 -25.53 -60.44 -18.44
N ALA A 238 -26.55 -61.27 -18.63
CA ALA A 238 -27.83 -60.85 -19.19
C ALA A 238 -28.49 -59.73 -18.36
N VAL A 239 -28.53 -59.88 -17.03
CA VAL A 239 -29.02 -58.82 -16.13
C VAL A 239 -28.20 -57.54 -16.26
N THR A 240 -26.87 -57.62 -16.36
CA THR A 240 -26.00 -56.45 -16.54
C THR A 240 -26.30 -55.73 -17.86
N ARG A 241 -26.51 -56.47 -18.96
CA ARG A 241 -26.89 -55.90 -20.26
C ARG A 241 -28.28 -55.25 -20.20
N VAL A 242 -29.25 -55.86 -19.53
CA VAL A 242 -30.58 -55.26 -19.34
C VAL A 242 -30.49 -53.96 -18.54
N LYS A 243 -29.72 -53.93 -17.44
CA LYS A 243 -29.51 -52.71 -16.64
C LYS A 243 -28.86 -51.58 -17.44
N ALA A 244 -27.92 -51.91 -18.33
CA ALA A 244 -27.22 -50.91 -19.14
C ALA A 244 -28.10 -50.32 -20.25
N ASN A 245 -28.93 -51.15 -20.91
CA ASN A 245 -29.69 -50.72 -22.08
C ASN A 245 -31.12 -50.25 -21.75
N SER A 246 -31.72 -50.73 -20.66
CA SER A 246 -33.12 -50.43 -20.31
C SER A 246 -33.43 -48.94 -20.07
N PRO A 247 -32.57 -48.11 -19.46
CA PRO A 247 -32.90 -46.70 -19.21
C PRO A 247 -33.09 -45.84 -20.47
N GLY A 248 -32.57 -46.27 -21.64
CA GLY A 248 -32.66 -45.55 -22.91
C GLY A 248 -33.34 -46.32 -24.04
N ALA A 249 -33.96 -47.47 -23.75
CA ALA A 249 -34.62 -48.30 -24.76
C ALA A 249 -35.97 -47.69 -25.19
N GLU A 250 -36.22 -47.63 -26.50
CA GLU A 250 -37.47 -47.16 -27.08
C GLU A 250 -38.57 -48.23 -27.03
N THR A 251 -39.82 -47.82 -26.79
CA THR A 251 -40.99 -48.71 -26.81
C THR A 251 -41.63 -48.73 -28.20
N VAL A 252 -41.72 -49.92 -28.81
CA VAL A 252 -42.34 -50.12 -30.13
C VAL A 252 -43.55 -51.05 -30.00
N GLU A 253 -44.71 -50.61 -30.47
CA GLU A 253 -45.93 -51.43 -30.54
C GLU A 253 -45.91 -52.25 -31.85
N LYS A 254 -46.26 -53.53 -31.78
CA LYS A 254 -46.25 -54.47 -32.91
C LYS A 254 -47.63 -55.03 -33.18
#